data_AF-I4EWY0-F1
#
_entry.id   AF-I4EWY0-F1
#
_cell.length_a   1.000
_cell.length_b   1.000
_cell.length_c   1.000
_cell.angle_alpha   90.00
_cell.angle_beta   90.00
_cell.angle_gamma   90.00
#
_symmetry.space_group_name_H-M   'P 1'
#
loop_
_entity.id
_entity.type
_entity.pdbx_description
1 polymer ?
#
loop_
_entity_poly.entity_id
_entity_poly.type
_entity_poly.pdbx_seq_one_letter_code
_entity_poly.pdbx_strand_id
1 'polypeptide(L)'
;MPVKCTAGLHSAVRHTDPATGFRHHGFLNLLAACDALAAGEPAASAERWLAEDDGAALATAVRTWSPDRGARARAVFRSFGTCSVLEPVEDLVALGLLPAPDRTPA
;
A
#
# COMPACT_ATOMS: atom_id res chain seq x y z
N MET A 1 -8.40 0.56 -16.50
CA MET A 1 -7.11 1.12 -16.96
C MET A 1 -6.12 1.03 -15.82
N PRO A 2 -4.89 0.52 -16.02
CA PRO A 2 -3.87 0.49 -14.97
C PRO A 2 -3.35 1.90 -14.67
N VAL A 3 -3.00 2.16 -13.40
CA VAL A 3 -2.43 3.43 -12.94
C VAL A 3 -1.08 3.22 -12.27
N LYS A 4 -0.25 4.26 -12.26
CA LYS A 4 1.04 4.28 -11.56
C LYS A 4 1.30 5.65 -10.92
N CYS A 5 1.73 5.64 -9.66
CA CYS A 5 2.21 6.84 -8.97
C CYS A 5 3.67 7.11 -9.34
N THR A 6 3.97 8.35 -9.72
CA THR A 6 5.29 8.78 -10.24
C THR A 6 6.09 9.63 -9.26
N ALA A 7 5.43 10.32 -8.32
CA ALA A 7 6.08 10.76 -7.09
C ALA A 7 6.27 9.52 -6.21
N GLY A 8 7.50 9.26 -5.75
CA GLY A 8 7.87 8.03 -5.06
C GLY A 8 6.94 7.69 -3.90
N LEU A 9 6.56 6.42 -3.76
CA LEU A 9 5.85 5.88 -2.61
C LEU A 9 6.84 5.09 -1.75
N HIS A 10 7.31 5.74 -0.69
CA HIS A 10 8.34 5.20 0.20
C HIS A 10 7.74 4.38 1.35
N SER A 11 6.54 4.76 1.80
CA SER A 11 5.89 4.12 2.94
C SER A 11 4.68 3.27 2.53
N ALA A 12 4.48 2.16 3.24
CA ALA A 12 3.32 1.29 3.07
C ALA A 12 2.03 1.97 3.48
N VAL A 13 2.10 2.76 4.56
CA VAL A 13 0.94 3.40 5.21
C VAL A 13 1.02 4.90 5.05
N ARG A 14 -0.15 5.52 5.02
CA ARG A 14 -0.33 6.97 5.04
C ARG A 14 0.40 7.56 6.24
N HIS A 15 1.09 8.66 6.01
CA HIS A 15 1.81 9.37 7.05
C HIS A 15 1.84 10.87 6.76
N THR A 16 2.21 11.64 7.78
CA THR A 16 2.50 13.07 7.63
C THR A 16 4.01 13.23 7.69
N ASP A 17 4.59 13.84 6.67
CA ASP A 17 6.02 14.19 6.66
C ASP A 17 6.28 15.22 7.78
N PRO A 18 7.15 14.92 8.76
CA PRO A 18 7.40 15.82 9.88
C PRO A 18 8.14 17.10 9.49
N ALA A 19 8.88 17.11 8.38
CA ALA A 19 9.62 18.28 7.92
C ALA A 19 8.73 19.27 7.15
N THR A 20 7.78 18.75 6.37
CA THR A 20 6.95 19.58 5.48
C THR A 20 5.49 19.70 5.92
N GLY A 21 5.03 18.82 6.81
CA GLY A 21 3.63 18.70 7.21
C GLY A 21 2.72 18.13 6.11
N PHE A 22 3.27 17.71 4.97
CA PHE A 22 2.47 17.13 3.89
C PHE A 22 1.98 15.73 4.25
N ARG A 23 0.74 15.44 3.87
CA ARG A 23 0.13 14.12 4.05
C ARG A 23 0.36 13.30 2.80
N HIS A 24 1.05 12.18 2.95
CA HIS A 24 1.36 11.24 1.90
C HIS A 24 0.49 9.99 2.06
N HIS A 25 -0.05 9.48 0.95
CA HIS A 25 -0.69 8.17 0.93
C HIS A 25 0.38 7.08 0.87
N GLY A 26 0.16 5.97 1.58
CA GLY A 26 1.00 4.79 1.45
C GLY A 26 0.61 3.93 0.24
N PHE A 27 1.54 3.08 -0.22
CA PHE A 27 1.24 2.19 -1.35
C PHE A 27 0.20 1.11 -1.01
N LEU A 28 0.07 0.69 0.26
CA LEU A 28 -1.01 -0.22 0.66
C LEU A 28 -2.37 0.49 0.71
N ASN A 29 -2.41 1.78 1.09
CA ASN A 29 -3.64 2.57 1.04
C ASN A 29 -4.16 2.65 -0.40
N LEU A 30 -3.26 2.91 -1.36
CA LEU A 30 -3.60 2.96 -2.78
C LEU A 30 -4.06 1.59 -3.31
N LEU A 31 -3.40 0.50 -2.91
CA LEU A 31 -3.81 -0.85 -3.28
C LEU A 31 -5.22 -1.18 -2.78
N ALA A 32 -5.54 -0.87 -1.52
CA ALA A 32 -6.85 -1.08 -0.92
C ALA A 32 -7.93 -0.20 -1.54
N ALA A 33 -7.62 1.07 -1.83
CA ALA A 33 -8.51 1.97 -2.54
C ALA A 33 -8.82 1.48 -3.96
N CYS A 34 -7.81 1.01 -4.69
CA CYS A 34 -7.99 0.44 -6.03
C CYS A 34 -8.84 -0.83 -5.99
N ASP A 35 -8.69 -1.68 -4.98
CA ASP A 35 -9.54 -2.86 -4.80
C ASP A 35 -11.02 -2.47 -4.62
N ALA A 36 -11.31 -1.51 -3.73
CA ALA A 36 -12.66 -1.04 -3.47
C ALA A 36 -13.32 -0.49 -4.74
N LEU A 37 -12.61 0.37 -5.48
CA LEU A 37 -13.10 0.91 -6.75
C LEU A 37 -13.29 -0.19 -7.80
N ALA A 38 -12.37 -1.15 -7.89
CA ALA A 38 -12.49 -2.27 -8.83
C ALA A 38 -13.62 -3.25 -8.48
N ALA A 39 -14.02 -3.30 -7.20
CA ALA A 39 -15.19 -4.04 -6.74
C ALA A 39 -16.52 -3.30 -6.99
N GLY A 40 -16.47 -2.07 -7.52
CA GLY A 40 -17.67 -1.24 -7.74
C GLY A 40 -18.18 -0.58 -6.46
N GLU A 41 -17.38 -0.50 -5.41
CA GLU A 41 -17.76 0.22 -4.20
C GLU A 41 -17.82 1.75 -4.44
N PRO A 42 -18.58 2.50 -3.62
CA PRO A 42 -18.62 3.95 -3.70
C PRO A 42 -17.23 4.59 -3.49
N ALA A 43 -17.01 5.76 -4.08
CA ALA A 43 -15.76 6.53 -3.90
C ALA A 43 -15.41 6.76 -2.42
N ALA A 44 -16.42 6.91 -1.56
CA ALA A 44 -16.24 7.03 -0.10
C ALA A 44 -15.53 5.82 0.53
N SER A 45 -15.66 4.61 -0.03
CA SER A 45 -14.88 3.45 0.42
C SER A 45 -13.39 3.60 0.09
N ALA A 46 -13.07 4.07 -1.10
CA ALA A 46 -11.70 4.33 -1.50
C ALA A 46 -11.07 5.45 -0.66
N GLU A 47 -11.82 6.54 -0.42
CA GLU A 47 -11.39 7.65 0.44
C GLU A 47 -11.08 7.20 1.88
N ARG A 48 -11.88 6.28 2.45
CA ARG A 48 -11.59 5.68 3.76
C ARG A 48 -10.26 4.93 3.75
N TRP A 49 -10.00 4.10 2.74
CA TRP A 49 -8.71 3.42 2.61
C TRP A 49 -7.55 4.37 2.38
N LEU A 50 -7.77 5.47 1.64
CA LEU A 50 -6.76 6.50 1.44
C LEU A 50 -6.47 7.32 2.71
N ALA A 51 -7.42 7.41 3.63
CA ALA A 51 -7.30 8.14 4.89
C ALA A 51 -6.75 7.29 6.05
N GLU A 52 -6.82 5.96 5.96
CA GLU A 52 -6.34 5.02 6.98
C GLU A 52 -4.85 5.21 7.29
N ASP A 53 -4.52 5.42 8.55
CA ASP A 53 -3.15 5.58 9.06
C ASP A 53 -2.77 4.50 10.09
N ASP A 54 -3.70 3.62 10.48
CA ASP A 54 -3.40 2.41 11.23
C ASP A 54 -2.87 1.31 10.30
N GLY A 55 -1.55 1.13 10.32
CA GLY A 55 -0.87 0.08 9.57
C GLY A 55 -1.33 -1.33 9.94
N ALA A 56 -1.67 -1.60 11.21
CA ALA A 56 -2.11 -2.91 11.64
C ALA A 56 -3.52 -3.24 11.12
N ALA A 57 -4.41 -2.25 11.09
CA ALA A 57 -5.73 -2.38 10.47
C ALA A 57 -5.61 -2.66 8.96
N LEU A 58 -4.79 -1.87 8.27
CA LEU A 58 -4.55 -2.02 6.83
C LEU A 58 -3.93 -3.38 6.47
N ALA A 59 -2.91 -3.80 7.23
CA ALA A 59 -2.25 -5.09 7.02
C ALA A 59 -3.20 -6.26 7.29
N THR A 60 -4.05 -6.16 8.32
CA THR A 60 -5.06 -7.19 8.61
C THR A 60 -6.08 -7.28 7.49
N ALA A 61 -6.55 -6.14 6.98
CA ALA A 61 -7.47 -6.11 5.84
C ALA A 61 -6.87 -6.82 4.62
N VAL A 62 -5.64 -6.46 4.22
CA VAL A 62 -4.99 -7.03 3.02
C VAL A 62 -4.66 -8.52 3.20
N ARG A 63 -4.26 -8.97 4.41
CA ARG A 63 -4.01 -10.41 4.68
C ARG A 63 -5.24 -11.30 4.47
N THR A 64 -6.43 -10.76 4.67
CA THR A 64 -7.69 -11.53 4.52
C THR A 64 -8.19 -11.61 3.09
N TRP A 65 -7.47 -11.03 2.13
CA TRP A 65 -7.87 -11.05 0.73
C TRP A 65 -7.71 -12.44 0.12
N SER A 66 -8.70 -12.85 -0.66
CA SER A 66 -8.54 -14.00 -1.55
C SER A 66 -7.54 -13.70 -2.66
N PRO A 67 -6.93 -14.74 -3.29
CA PRO A 67 -6.06 -14.55 -4.44
C PRO A 67 -6.71 -13.74 -5.57
N ASP A 68 -8.00 -13.97 -5.85
CA ASP A 68 -8.75 -13.24 -6.88
C ASP A 68 -8.93 -11.76 -6.54
N ARG A 69 -9.18 -11.45 -5.27
CA ARG A 69 -9.25 -10.07 -4.78
C ARG A 69 -7.91 -9.37 -4.94
N GLY A 70 -6.82 -10.01 -4.55
CA GLY A 70 -5.46 -9.48 -4.76
C GLY A 70 -5.12 -9.29 -6.24
N ALA A 71 -5.51 -10.23 -7.11
CA ALA A 71 -5.32 -10.14 -8.54
C ALA A 71 -6.09 -8.97 -9.16
N ARG A 72 -7.35 -8.76 -8.75
CA ARG A 72 -8.17 -7.62 -9.17
C ARG A 72 -7.54 -6.29 -8.78
N ALA A 73 -7.13 -6.13 -7.53
CA ALA A 73 -6.46 -4.92 -7.06
C ALA A 73 -5.20 -4.61 -7.88
N ARG A 74 -4.36 -5.64 -8.12
CA ARG A 74 -3.13 -5.52 -8.91
C ARG A 74 -3.35 -5.29 -10.41
N ALA A 75 -4.52 -5.62 -10.95
CA ALA A 75 -4.86 -5.29 -12.33
C ALA A 75 -5.02 -3.77 -12.53
N VAL A 76 -5.38 -3.04 -11.47
CA VAL A 76 -5.46 -1.57 -11.46
C VAL A 76 -4.16 -0.95 -10.96
N PHE A 77 -3.66 -1.39 -9.80
CA PHE A 77 -2.45 -0.87 -9.16
C PHE A 77 -1.33 -1.89 -9.21
N ARG A 78 -0.65 -1.94 -10.36
CA ARG A 78 0.37 -2.97 -10.63
C ARG A 78 1.75 -2.61 -10.10
N SER A 79 2.09 -1.33 -10.06
CA SER A 79 3.42 -0.84 -9.72
C SER A 79 3.37 0.59 -9.24
N PHE A 80 4.36 0.98 -8.45
CA PHE A 80 4.63 2.37 -8.05
C PHE A 80 6.12 2.68 -8.23
N GLY A 81 6.47 3.97 -8.31
CA GLY A 81 7.86 4.40 -8.24
C GLY A 81 8.33 4.51 -6.79
N THR A 82 9.58 4.19 -6.52
CA THR A 82 10.27 4.46 -5.26
C THR A 82 11.76 4.70 -5.57
N CYS A 83 12.44 5.51 -4.76
CA CYS A 83 13.89 5.70 -4.88
C CYS A 83 14.68 4.58 -4.19
N SER A 84 14.04 3.86 -3.27
CA SER A 84 14.62 2.72 -2.55
C SER A 84 13.66 1.54 -2.63
N VAL A 85 14.16 0.39 -3.05
CA VAL A 85 13.38 -0.86 -2.98
C VAL A 85 13.37 -1.45 -1.59
N LEU A 86 14.32 -1.09 -0.73
CA LEU A 86 14.42 -1.61 0.63
C LEU A 86 13.35 -1.01 1.54
N GLU A 87 13.11 0.29 1.45
CA GLU A 87 12.12 1.00 2.29
C GLU A 87 10.71 0.36 2.22
N PRO A 88 10.09 0.13 1.04
CA PRO A 88 8.82 -0.58 0.96
C PRO A 88 8.86 -2.02 1.49
N VAL A 89 9.99 -2.72 1.33
CA VAL A 89 10.13 -4.10 1.82
C VAL A 89 10.20 -4.12 3.34
N GLU A 90 10.98 -3.22 3.94
CA GLU A 90 11.11 -3.07 5.38
C GLU A 90 9.75 -2.76 6.02
N ASP A 91 8.97 -1.86 5.43
CA ASP A 91 7.61 -1.56 5.88
C ASP A 91 6.70 -2.80 5.82
N LEU A 92 6.74 -3.56 4.73
CA LEU A 92 5.95 -4.79 4.60
C LEU A 92 6.37 -5.87 5.62
N VAL A 93 7.66 -5.96 5.94
CA VAL A 93 8.17 -6.86 7.00
C VAL A 93 7.68 -6.39 8.36
N ALA A 94 7.78 -5.09 8.66
CA ALA A 94 7.31 -4.52 9.92
C ALA A 94 5.79 -4.73 10.12
N LEU A 95 5.02 -4.71 9.04
CA LEU A 95 3.58 -5.01 9.04
C LEU A 95 3.26 -6.51 9.07
N GLY A 96 4.24 -7.40 8.99
CA GLY A 96 4.06 -8.85 8.93
C GLY A 96 3.37 -9.32 7.64
N LEU A 97 3.56 -8.59 6.54
CA LEU A 97 3.04 -8.91 5.21
C LEU A 97 4.07 -9.63 4.32
N LEU A 98 5.34 -9.51 4.66
CA LEU A 98 6.44 -10.28 4.09
C LEU A 98 7.25 -10.96 5.20
N PRO A 99 7.85 -12.13 4.93
CA PRO A 99 8.84 -12.69 5.85
C PRO A 99 10.02 -11.71 5.97
N ALA A 100 10.61 -11.63 7.16
CA ALA A 100 11.88 -10.92 7.30
C ALA A 100 12.89 -11.54 6.33
N PRO A 101 13.60 -10.73 5.52
CA PRO A 101 14.57 -11.28 4.58
C PRO A 101 15.63 -12.05 5.37
N ASP A 102 15.93 -13.28 4.92
CA ASP A 102 17.16 -13.94 5.34
C ASP A 102 18.31 -13.02 4.98
N ARG A 103 18.96 -12.45 5.99
CA ARG A 103 20.16 -11.65 5.80
C ARG A 103 21.27 -12.62 5.41
N THR A 104 21.39 -12.95 4.13
CA THR A 104 22.63 -13.50 3.60
C THR A 104 23.67 -12.38 3.70
N PRO A 105 24.70 -12.50 4.55
CA PRO A 105 25.75 -11.48 4.61
C PRO A 105 26.43 -11.41 3.23
N ALA A 106 26.66 -10.18 2.78
CA ALA A 106 27.45 -9.88 1.58
C ALA A 106 28.92 -10.28 1.78
#